data_AF-A0A2C9KK80-F1
#
_entry.id   AF-A0A2C9KK80-F1
#
_cell.length_a   1.000
_cell.length_b   1.000
_cell.length_c   1.000
_cell.angle_alpha   90.00
_cell.angle_beta   90.00
_cell.angle_gamma   90.00
#
_symmetry.space_group_name_H-M   'P 1'
#
loop_
_entity.id
_entity.type
_entity.pdbx_description
1 polymer ?
#
loop_
_entity_poly.entity_id
_entity_poly.type
_entity_poly.pdbx_seq_one_letter_code
_entity_poly.pdbx_strand_id
1 'polypeptide(L)'
;MYARVMALKRSNPNLKVLLSLGGATVSSGPFTNIVRDATTRSAFITHAITYLRQKHFDGLDIDWEFPGQNGSPASDKQKFLHLMQELRSRFDSEASSSGQPRLLLTGAFPAGKDYIDTGFDVAGLAA
;
A
#
# COMPACT_ATOMS: atom_id res chain seq x y z
N MET A 1 -15.08 10.39 10.44
CA MET A 1 -13.67 10.53 10.85
C MET A 1 -12.80 11.19 9.77
N TYR A 2 -12.72 10.64 8.54
CA TYR A 2 -11.83 11.15 7.48
C TYR A 2 -12.07 12.61 7.06
N ALA A 3 -13.32 13.07 7.00
CA ALA A 3 -13.63 14.44 6.58
C ALA A 3 -12.95 15.53 7.44
N ARG A 4 -12.74 15.27 8.74
CA ARG A 4 -12.05 16.21 9.65
C ARG A 4 -10.57 16.33 9.32
N VAL A 5 -9.91 15.22 8.99
CA VAL A 5 -8.49 15.22 8.59
C VAL A 5 -8.34 15.88 7.21
N MET A 6 -9.22 15.55 6.27
CA MET A 6 -9.20 16.16 4.92
C MET A 6 -9.44 17.68 4.97
N ALA A 7 -10.26 18.16 5.91
CA ALA A 7 -10.48 19.60 6.09
C ALA A 7 -9.21 20.38 6.43
N LEU A 8 -8.19 19.75 7.04
CA LEU A 8 -6.91 20.39 7.35
C LEU A 8 -6.16 20.85 6.09
N LYS A 9 -6.42 20.22 4.93
CA LYS A 9 -5.87 20.64 3.64
C LYS A 9 -6.33 22.04 3.21
N ARG A 10 -7.47 22.53 3.74
CA ARG A 10 -7.92 23.90 3.48
C ARG A 10 -7.01 24.94 4.12
N SER A 11 -6.47 24.63 5.30
CA SER A 11 -5.54 25.49 6.01
C SER A 11 -4.11 25.36 5.50
N ASN A 12 -3.74 24.18 4.99
CA ASN A 12 -2.45 23.93 4.36
C ASN A 12 -2.65 23.15 3.04
N PRO A 13 -2.75 23.83 1.88
CA PRO A 13 -2.94 23.18 0.59
C PRO A 13 -1.80 22.23 0.18
N ASN A 14 -0.62 22.35 0.80
CA ASN A 14 0.52 21.46 0.55
C ASN A 14 0.47 20.18 1.39
N LEU A 15 -0.42 20.09 2.38
CA LEU A 15 -0.58 18.90 3.21
C LEU A 15 -1.01 17.69 2.37
N LYS A 16 -0.26 16.59 2.47
CA LYS A 16 -0.61 15.29 1.91
C LYS A 16 -1.09 14.35 3.01
N VAL A 17 -2.18 13.64 2.75
CA VAL A 17 -2.81 12.71 3.68
C VAL A 17 -2.96 11.36 2.99
N LEU A 18 -2.30 10.34 3.56
CA LEU A 18 -2.37 8.97 3.07
C LEU A 18 -3.27 8.13 3.98
N LEU A 19 -3.90 7.11 3.41
CA LEU A 19 -4.58 6.07 4.18
C LEU A 19 -3.60 4.93 4.43
N SER A 20 -3.37 4.55 5.69
CA SER A 20 -2.60 3.36 6.01
C SER A 20 -3.51 2.14 6.14
N LEU A 21 -3.10 1.02 5.54
CA LEU A 21 -3.76 -0.28 5.60
C LEU A 21 -2.84 -1.26 6.32
N GLY A 22 -3.29 -1.78 7.46
CA GLY A 22 -2.57 -2.79 8.24
C GLY A 22 -2.38 -2.39 9.70
N GLY A 23 -1.16 -2.59 10.21
CA GLY A 23 -0.74 -2.37 11.58
C GLY A 23 -0.80 -3.62 12.45
N ALA A 24 -0.08 -3.59 13.57
CA ALA A 24 0.15 -4.73 14.48
C ALA A 24 -1.10 -5.50 14.98
N THR A 25 -2.30 -4.90 14.94
CA THR A 25 -3.55 -5.57 15.34
C THR A 25 -4.26 -6.31 14.20
N VAL A 26 -3.77 -6.16 12.96
CA VAL A 26 -4.30 -6.81 11.77
C VAL A 26 -3.52 -8.10 11.51
N SER A 27 -4.22 -9.24 11.40
CA SER A 27 -3.57 -10.51 11.07
C SER A 27 -3.03 -10.51 9.64
N SER A 28 -2.05 -11.37 9.36
CA SER A 28 -1.49 -11.51 8.00
C SER A 28 -2.47 -12.09 6.97
N GLY A 29 -3.53 -12.78 7.41
CA GLY A 29 -4.46 -13.51 6.53
C GLY A 29 -5.09 -12.65 5.41
N PRO A 30 -5.68 -11.47 5.71
CA PRO A 30 -6.14 -10.53 4.70
C PRO A 30 -5.09 -10.14 3.66
N PHE A 31 -3.85 -9.86 4.09
CA PHE A 31 -2.76 -9.51 3.16
C PHE A 31 -2.37 -10.69 2.28
N THR A 32 -2.20 -11.88 2.86
CA THR A 32 -1.93 -13.12 2.12
C THR A 32 -3.00 -13.39 1.06
N ASN A 33 -4.27 -13.09 1.36
CA ASN A 33 -5.36 -13.20 0.39
C ASN A 33 -5.29 -12.16 -0.74
N ILE A 34 -4.88 -10.92 -0.43
CA ILE A 34 -4.70 -9.86 -1.43
C ILE A 34 -3.57 -10.22 -2.40
N VAL A 35 -2.45 -10.73 -1.89
CA VAL A 35 -1.25 -10.97 -2.72
C VAL A 35 -1.26 -12.32 -3.43
N ARG A 36 -2.25 -13.17 -3.14
CA ARG A 36 -2.32 -14.58 -3.57
C ARG A 36 -2.02 -14.78 -5.05
N ASP A 37 -2.62 -13.98 -5.91
CA ASP A 37 -2.51 -14.08 -7.36
C ASP A 37 -2.69 -12.70 -8.04
N ALA A 38 -2.43 -12.61 -9.35
CA ALA A 38 -2.53 -11.34 -10.08
C ALA A 38 -3.96 -10.79 -10.12
N THR A 39 -4.98 -11.66 -10.10
CA THR A 39 -6.40 -11.28 -10.14
C THR A 39 -6.79 -10.57 -8.85
N THR A 40 -6.44 -11.15 -7.70
CA THR A 40 -6.71 -10.58 -6.37
C THR A 40 -5.98 -9.27 -6.16
N ARG A 41 -4.70 -9.18 -6.56
CA ARG A 41 -3.95 -7.91 -6.51
C ARG A 41 -4.58 -6.84 -7.40
N SER A 42 -4.90 -7.16 -8.65
CA SER A 42 -5.52 -6.20 -9.57
C SER A 42 -6.89 -5.70 -9.07
N ALA A 43 -7.71 -6.59 -8.50
CA ALA A 43 -8.98 -6.23 -7.89
C ALA A 43 -8.79 -5.31 -6.68
N PHE A 44 -7.85 -5.65 -5.77
CA PHE A 44 -7.51 -4.81 -4.63
C PHE A 44 -7.05 -3.41 -5.08
N ILE A 45 -6.09 -3.33 -6.02
CA ILE A 45 -5.53 -2.07 -6.52
C ILE A 45 -6.64 -1.19 -7.12
N THR A 46 -7.53 -1.79 -7.91
CA THR A 46 -8.64 -1.05 -8.55
C THR A 46 -9.60 -0.48 -7.51
N HIS A 47 -9.95 -1.25 -6.47
CA HIS A 47 -10.77 -0.76 -5.37
C HIS A 47 -10.04 0.29 -4.53
N ALA A 48 -8.75 0.13 -4.27
CA ALA A 48 -7.94 1.07 -3.51
C ALA A 48 -7.90 2.44 -4.20
N ILE A 49 -7.60 2.49 -5.51
CA ILE A 49 -7.61 3.74 -6.30
C ILE A 49 -8.98 4.42 -6.19
N THR A 50 -10.05 3.67 -6.46
CA THR A 50 -11.43 4.18 -6.40
C THR A 50 -11.73 4.77 -5.02
N TYR A 51 -11.40 4.03 -3.96
CA TYR A 51 -11.67 4.44 -2.58
C TYR A 51 -10.87 5.69 -2.19
N LEU A 52 -9.57 5.74 -2.52
CA LEU A 52 -8.69 6.85 -2.19
C LEU A 52 -9.15 8.14 -2.87
N ARG A 53 -9.51 8.08 -4.16
CA ARG A 53 -10.05 9.22 -4.92
C ARG A 53 -11.38 9.70 -4.35
N GLN A 54 -12.32 8.78 -4.09
CA GLN A 54 -13.62 9.12 -3.50
C GLN A 54 -13.53 9.75 -2.11
N LYS A 55 -12.47 9.44 -1.36
CA LYS A 55 -12.23 9.98 -0.01
C LYS A 55 -11.19 11.10 0.04
N HIS A 56 -10.69 11.53 -1.12
CA HIS A 56 -9.71 12.60 -1.29
C HIS A 56 -8.36 12.37 -0.58
N PHE A 57 -7.93 11.12 -0.44
CA PHE A 57 -6.57 10.79 -0.01
C PHE A 57 -5.57 11.08 -1.13
N ASP A 58 -4.35 11.44 -0.76
CA ASP A 58 -3.25 11.66 -1.71
C ASP A 58 -2.42 10.38 -1.93
N GLY A 59 -2.70 9.29 -1.22
CA GLY A 59 -1.95 8.05 -1.37
C GLY A 59 -2.33 6.96 -0.40
N LEU A 60 -1.64 5.83 -0.56
CA LEU A 60 -1.78 4.60 0.21
C LEU A 60 -0.47 4.30 0.93
N ASP A 61 -0.57 3.91 2.18
CA ASP A 61 0.51 3.37 2.98
C ASP A 61 0.21 1.90 3.30
N ILE A 62 1.16 1.00 3.05
CA ILE A 62 1.01 -0.43 3.36
C ILE A 62 1.81 -0.77 4.61
N ASP A 63 1.10 -1.17 5.67
CA ASP A 63 1.65 -1.51 6.98
C ASP A 63 1.41 -3.01 7.28
N TRP A 64 1.97 -3.88 6.45
CA TRP A 64 1.86 -5.33 6.67
C TRP A 64 2.95 -5.80 7.64
N GLU A 65 2.51 -6.26 8.82
CA GLU A 65 3.39 -6.77 9.89
C GLU A 65 3.32 -8.31 10.11
N PHE A 66 4.04 -9.16 9.39
CA PHE A 66 4.95 -8.90 8.28
C PHE A 66 4.82 -10.03 7.24
N PRO A 67 5.09 -9.77 5.95
CA PRO A 67 5.17 -10.83 4.94
C PRO A 67 6.19 -11.90 5.33
N GLY A 68 5.86 -13.17 5.08
CA GLY A 68 6.68 -14.33 5.42
C GLY A 68 6.71 -14.71 6.91
N GLN A 69 5.96 -14.00 7.77
CA GLN A 69 5.96 -14.18 9.23
C GLN A 69 4.54 -14.07 9.81
N ASN A 70 4.37 -14.43 11.09
CA ASN A 70 3.10 -14.31 11.83
C ASN A 70 1.90 -14.91 11.08
N GLY A 71 2.09 -16.10 10.49
CA GLY A 71 1.07 -16.80 9.70
C GLY A 71 1.05 -16.46 8.20
N SER A 72 1.91 -15.54 7.73
CA SER A 72 2.17 -15.34 6.30
C SER A 72 3.22 -16.35 5.80
N PRO A 73 2.98 -17.07 4.69
CA PRO A 73 3.95 -18.00 4.12
C PRO A 73 5.15 -17.26 3.52
N ALA A 74 6.34 -17.88 3.54
CA ALA A 74 7.58 -17.30 3.00
C ALA A 74 7.46 -16.79 1.54
N SER A 75 6.61 -17.42 0.72
CA SER A 75 6.33 -16.98 -0.65
C SER A 75 5.77 -15.56 -0.74
N ASP A 76 5.18 -15.04 0.33
CA ASP A 76 4.55 -13.73 0.34
C ASP A 76 5.58 -12.59 0.30
N LYS A 77 6.87 -12.83 0.60
CA LYS A 77 7.94 -11.86 0.34
C LYS A 77 7.92 -11.38 -1.11
N GLN A 78 7.92 -12.32 -2.05
CA GLN A 78 7.92 -12.00 -3.49
C GLN A 78 6.57 -11.45 -3.95
N LYS A 79 5.47 -11.98 -3.40
CA LYS A 79 4.13 -11.50 -3.79
C LYS A 79 3.84 -10.09 -3.25
N PHE A 80 4.40 -9.73 -2.11
CA PHE A 80 4.37 -8.37 -1.59
C PHE A 80 5.12 -7.41 -2.52
N LEU A 81 6.30 -7.78 -3.00
CA LEU A 81 7.02 -7.01 -4.02
C LEU A 81 6.14 -6.79 -5.27
N HIS A 82 5.52 -7.86 -5.80
CA HIS A 82 4.62 -7.73 -6.95
C HIS A 82 3.45 -6.77 -6.68
N LEU A 83 2.84 -6.84 -5.49
CA LEU A 83 1.79 -5.90 -5.11
C LEU A 83 2.28 -4.45 -5.15
N MET A 84 3.45 -4.16 -4.58
CA MET A 84 4.00 -2.81 -4.53
C MET A 84 4.35 -2.27 -5.92
N GLN A 85 4.94 -3.09 -6.79
CA GLN A 85 5.26 -2.74 -8.17
C GLN A 85 3.97 -2.51 -9.00
N GLU A 86 2.98 -3.38 -8.86
CA GLU A 86 1.69 -3.24 -9.54
C GLU A 86 0.92 -2.01 -9.04
N LEU A 87 0.92 -1.72 -7.73
CA LEU A 87 0.34 -0.48 -7.16
C LEU A 87 1.00 0.75 -7.79
N ARG A 88 2.33 0.79 -7.83
CA ARG A 88 3.07 1.92 -8.40
C ARG A 88 2.70 2.16 -9.85
N SER A 89 2.77 1.11 -10.68
CA SER A 89 2.44 1.16 -12.11
C SER A 89 0.99 1.61 -12.35
N ARG A 90 0.05 1.11 -11.54
CA ARG A 90 -1.37 1.48 -11.66
C ARG A 90 -1.65 2.91 -11.18
N PHE A 91 -0.93 3.41 -10.18
CA PHE A 91 -1.00 4.80 -9.77
C PHE A 91 -0.44 5.74 -10.85
N ASP A 92 0.67 5.38 -11.50
CA ASP A 92 1.22 6.13 -12.65
C ASP A 92 0.22 6.18 -13.83
N SER A 93 -0.38 5.03 -14.16
CA SER A 93 -1.36 4.91 -15.26
C SER A 93 -2.64 5.69 -14.99
N GLU A 94 -3.14 5.67 -13.74
CA GLU A 94 -4.34 6.42 -13.37
C GLU A 94 -4.09 7.92 -13.36
N ALA A 95 -2.92 8.37 -12.90
CA ALA A 95 -2.54 9.79 -12.96
C ALA A 95 -2.51 10.28 -14.41
N SER A 96 -1.89 9.50 -15.29
CA SER A 96 -1.75 9.82 -16.71
C SER A 96 -3.10 9.89 -17.44
N SER A 97 -4.02 8.99 -17.12
CA SER A 97 -5.34 8.93 -17.78
C SER A 97 -6.36 9.91 -17.21
N SER A 98 -6.30 10.24 -15.91
CA SER A 98 -7.23 11.16 -15.25
C SER A 98 -6.80 12.62 -15.26
N GLY A 99 -5.51 12.89 -15.47
CA GLY A 99 -4.91 14.23 -15.30
C GLY A 99 -4.78 14.67 -13.83
N GLN A 100 -5.10 13.80 -12.87
CA GLN A 100 -4.92 14.08 -11.44
C GLN A 100 -3.47 13.83 -11.00
N PRO A 101 -2.99 14.50 -9.93
CA PRO A 101 -1.72 14.15 -9.32
C PRO A 101 -1.69 12.67 -8.92
N ARG A 102 -0.57 12.00 -9.20
CA ARG A 102 -0.36 10.60 -8.86
C ARG A 102 -0.51 10.35 -7.37
N LEU A 103 -1.24 9.29 -7.02
CA LEU A 103 -1.31 8.80 -5.65
C LEU A 103 0.10 8.40 -5.15
N LEU A 104 0.44 8.84 -3.94
CA LEU A 104 1.63 8.42 -3.24
C LEU A 104 1.50 6.96 -2.80
N LEU A 105 2.61 6.24 -2.81
CA LEU A 105 2.71 4.89 -2.28
C LEU A 105 3.85 4.86 -1.27
N THR A 106 3.56 4.45 -0.05
CA THR A 106 4.53 4.27 1.03
C THR A 106 4.32 2.90 1.70
N GLY A 107 5.25 2.52 2.57
CA GLY A 107 5.06 1.40 3.47
C GLY A 107 5.78 1.63 4.79
N ALA A 108 5.25 1.02 5.84
CA ALA A 108 5.91 0.94 7.14
C ALA A 108 6.71 -0.37 7.19
N PHE A 109 8.01 -0.25 7.47
CA PHE A 109 8.96 -1.37 7.43
C PHE A 109 9.61 -1.60 8.80
N PRO A 110 9.87 -2.86 9.16
CA PRO A 110 10.53 -3.17 10.43
C PRO A 110 12.00 -2.74 10.42
N ALA A 111 12.53 -2.44 11.61
CA ALA A 111 13.97 -2.20 11.80
C ALA A 111 14.77 -3.48 12.05
N GLY A 112 14.12 -4.56 12.48
CA GLY A 112 14.77 -5.83 12.81
C GLY A 112 15.22 -6.59 11.57
N LYS A 113 16.51 -6.93 11.50
CA LYS A 113 17.13 -7.59 10.34
C LYS A 113 16.41 -8.88 9.93
N ASP A 114 16.03 -9.71 10.91
CA ASP A 114 15.35 -10.99 10.63
C ASP A 114 14.00 -10.77 9.92
N TYR A 115 13.26 -9.73 10.33
CA TYR A 115 12.01 -9.36 9.68
C TYR A 115 12.26 -8.86 8.25
N ILE A 116 13.28 -8.03 8.07
CA ILE A 116 13.67 -7.47 6.76
C ILE A 116 14.06 -8.59 5.80
N ASP A 117 15.02 -9.44 6.19
CA ASP A 117 15.57 -10.50 5.35
C ASP A 117 14.50 -11.51 4.94
N THR A 118 13.58 -11.83 5.86
CA THR A 118 12.50 -12.81 5.62
C THR A 118 11.38 -12.25 4.77
N GLY A 119 10.98 -10.99 4.98
CA GLY A 119 9.75 -10.45 4.43
C GLY A 119 9.89 -9.54 3.22
N PHE A 120 11.06 -8.94 3.00
CA PHE A 120 11.17 -7.78 2.10
C PHE A 120 12.32 -7.93 1.11
N ASP A 121 12.00 -7.80 -0.18
CA ASP A 121 13.00 -7.58 -1.23
C ASP A 121 13.33 -6.09 -1.29
N VAL A 122 14.29 -5.66 -0.47
CA VAL A 122 14.65 -4.24 -0.32
C VAL A 122 15.11 -3.64 -1.64
N ALA A 123 15.88 -4.38 -2.43
CA ALA A 123 16.38 -3.89 -3.72
C ALA A 123 15.23 -3.73 -4.73
N GLY A 124 14.33 -4.72 -4.80
CA GLY A 124 13.16 -4.66 -5.67
C GLY A 124 12.17 -3.56 -5.29
N LEU A 125 12.02 -3.26 -3.99
CA LEU A 125 11.13 -2.21 -3.48
C LEU A 125 11.66 -0.79 -3.70
N ALA A 126 12.99 -0.63 -3.81
CA ALA A 126 13.64 0.66 -4.00
C ALA A 126 13.79 1.07 -5.49
N ALA A 127 13.46 0.17 -6.42
CA ALA A 127 13.58 0.39 -7.87
C ALA A 127 12.36 1.14 -8.44
#